data_AF-A0A396GR15-F1
#
_entry.id   AF-A0A396GR15-F1
#
_cell.length_a   1.000
_cell.length_b   1.000
_cell.length_c   1.000
_cell.angle_alpha   90.00
_cell.angle_beta   90.00
_cell.angle_gamma   90.00
#
_symmetry.space_group_name_H-M   'P 1'
#
loop_
_entity.id
_entity.type
_entity.pdbx_description
1 polymer ?
#
loop_
_entity_poly.entity_id
_entity_poly.type
_entity_poly.pdbx_seq_one_letter_code
_entity_poly.pdbx_strand_id
1 'polypeptide(L)'
;MPVPKNVLVPRIKGFVKAVTHTRTFIPVIYDCTFIVSKSEPSPMLRILKGIPYTVKVQVKRHKMEELLETPDGIAQWCRDTCVAKGSVFSHQSGCFTGEI
;
A
#
# COMPACT_ATOMS: atom_id res chain seq x y z
N MET A 1 7.78 14.94 6.83
CA MET A 1 6.90 14.25 7.81
C MET A 1 7.66 13.10 8.45
N PRO A 2 7.43 12.82 9.75
CA PRO A 2 8.01 11.64 10.38
C PRO A 2 7.46 10.39 9.71
N VAL A 3 8.25 9.32 9.68
CA VAL A 3 7.79 7.98 9.30
C VAL A 3 6.45 7.74 10.01
N PRO A 4 5.39 7.31 9.29
CA PRO A 4 4.12 7.03 9.93
C PRO A 4 4.34 6.08 11.11
N LYS A 5 4.13 6.57 12.34
CA LYS A 5 4.38 5.80 13.57
C LYS A 5 3.46 4.57 13.68
N ASN A 6 2.31 4.62 13.00
CA ASN A 6 1.29 3.59 12.99
C ASN A 6 1.13 3.04 11.57
N VAL A 7 2.13 2.31 11.07
CA VAL A 7 1.97 1.50 9.86
C VAL A 7 1.29 0.20 10.26
N LEU A 8 0.15 -0.10 9.64
CA LEU A 8 -0.44 -1.43 9.74
C LEU A 8 0.50 -2.42 9.07
N VAL A 9 1.13 -3.27 9.86
CA VAL A 9 1.93 -4.38 9.33
C VAL A 9 0.98 -5.33 8.61
N PRO A 10 1.20 -5.60 7.32
CA PRO A 10 0.30 -6.45 6.56
C PRO A 10 0.26 -7.86 7.17
N ARG A 11 -0.94 -8.44 7.30
CA ARG A 11 -1.10 -9.86 7.65
C ARG A 11 -0.84 -10.70 6.41
N ILE A 12 0.36 -11.28 6.35
CA ILE A 12 0.90 -11.82 5.10
C ILE A 12 0.29 -13.17 4.71
N LYS A 13 -0.15 -13.98 5.69
CA LYS A 13 -0.68 -15.34 5.45
C LYS A 13 -1.85 -15.38 4.45
N GLY A 14 -2.78 -14.43 4.56
CA GLY A 14 -3.93 -14.36 3.66
C GLY A 14 -3.53 -14.01 2.24
N PHE A 15 -2.61 -13.05 2.08
CA PHE A 15 -2.08 -12.65 0.79
C PHE A 15 -1.31 -13.78 0.10
N VAL A 16 -0.40 -14.44 0.83
CA VAL A 16 0.36 -15.59 0.31
C VAL A 16 -0.58 -16.67 -0.21
N LYS A 17 -1.57 -17.07 0.60
CA LYS A 17 -2.55 -18.08 0.20
C LYS A 17 -3.33 -17.66 -1.05
N ALA A 18 -3.78 -16.41 -1.13
CA ALA A 18 -4.49 -15.90 -2.30
C ALA A 18 -3.62 -15.96 -3.57
N VAL A 19 -2.38 -15.46 -3.51
CA VAL A 19 -1.45 -15.47 -4.64
C VAL A 19 -1.14 -16.91 -5.08
N THR A 20 -0.85 -17.82 -4.15
CA THR A 20 -0.54 -19.22 -4.47
C THR A 20 -1.67 -19.92 -5.21
N HIS A 21 -2.93 -19.71 -4.80
CA HIS A 21 -4.08 -20.37 -5.46
C HIS A 21 -4.53 -19.69 -6.75
N THR A 22 -4.24 -18.40 -6.93
CA THR A 22 -4.72 -17.62 -8.09
C THR A 22 -3.71 -17.52 -9.22
N ARG A 23 -2.45 -17.90 -8.98
CA ARG A 23 -1.33 -17.78 -9.94
C ARG A 23 -1.56 -18.44 -11.29
N THR A 24 -2.36 -19.51 -11.34
CA THR A 24 -2.62 -20.25 -12.59
C THR A 24 -3.57 -19.53 -13.53
N PHE A 25 -4.35 -18.55 -13.05
CA PHE A 25 -5.36 -17.87 -13.87
C PHE A 25 -5.37 -16.34 -13.74
N ILE A 26 -4.69 -15.76 -12.75
CA ILE A 26 -4.50 -14.31 -12.64
C ILE A 26 -3.11 -13.95 -13.20
N PRO A 27 -3.04 -13.25 -14.35
CA PRO A 27 -1.75 -12.91 -14.97
C PRO A 27 -1.07 -11.70 -14.34
N VAL A 28 -1.81 -10.88 -13.57
CA VAL A 28 -1.38 -9.55 -13.13
C VAL A 28 -1.96 -9.19 -11.77
N ILE A 29 -1.14 -8.58 -10.91
CA ILE A 29 -1.57 -7.94 -9.67
C ILE A 29 -1.50 -6.42 -9.86
N TYR A 30 -2.60 -5.75 -9.51
CA TYR A 30 -2.64 -4.29 -9.45
C TYR A 30 -2.40 -3.82 -8.03
N ASP A 31 -1.36 -3.02 -7.87
CA ASP A 31 -1.07 -2.34 -6.63
C ASP A 31 -1.58 -0.90 -6.68
N CYS A 32 -2.69 -0.64 -5.98
CA CYS A 32 -3.31 0.67 -5.90
C CYS A 32 -3.01 1.33 -4.54
N THR A 33 -2.47 2.55 -4.57
CA THR A 33 -2.22 3.39 -3.40
C THR A 33 -3.03 4.67 -3.50
N PHE A 34 -3.87 4.92 -2.50
CA PHE A 34 -4.70 6.11 -2.40
C PHE A 34 -4.09 7.07 -1.38
N ILE A 35 -3.81 8.30 -1.80
CA ILE A 35 -3.24 9.34 -0.97
C ILE A 35 -4.32 10.38 -0.74
N VAL A 36 -4.64 10.58 0.54
CA VAL A 36 -5.64 11.51 1.06
C VAL A 36 -4.89 12.65 1.75
N SER A 37 -5.17 13.91 1.39
CA SER A 37 -4.57 15.07 2.04
C SER A 37 -5.16 15.28 3.43
N LYS A 38 -4.30 15.49 4.44
CA LYS A 38 -4.69 15.70 5.84
C LYS A 38 -5.48 16.98 6.11
N SER A 39 -5.57 17.90 5.15
CA SER A 39 -6.24 19.20 5.30
C SER A 39 -7.77 19.09 5.37
N GLU A 40 -8.35 17.93 5.08
CA GLU A 40 -9.80 17.73 5.04
C GLU A 40 -10.26 16.67 6.06
N PRO A 41 -11.52 16.77 6.56
CA PRO A 41 -12.07 15.83 7.52
C PRO A 41 -12.01 14.39 7.01
N SER A 42 -11.92 13.44 7.95
CA SER A 42 -11.76 12.00 7.70
C SER A 42 -12.46 11.53 6.41
N PRO A 43 -11.72 10.98 5.43
CA PRO A 43 -12.28 10.56 4.14
C PRO A 43 -13.41 9.53 4.32
N MET A 44 -13.36 8.71 5.37
CA MET A 44 -14.38 7.70 5.65
C MET A 44 -15.76 8.33 5.93
N LEU A 45 -15.80 9.41 6.71
CA LEU A 45 -17.05 10.12 7.03
C LEU A 45 -17.66 10.77 5.79
N ARG A 46 -16.83 11.27 4.87
CA ARG A 46 -17.30 11.84 3.60
C ARG A 46 -17.84 10.78 2.66
N ILE A 47 -17.18 9.61 2.59
CA ILE A 47 -17.68 8.46 1.82
C ILE A 47 -19.06 8.04 2.33
N LEU A 48 -19.24 7.89 3.65
CA LEU A 48 -20.54 7.55 4.25
C LEU A 48 -21.62 8.60 3.97
N LYS A 49 -21.24 9.88 3.87
CA LYS A 49 -22.14 10.99 3.56
C LYS A 49 -22.32 11.24 2.06
N GLY A 50 -21.71 10.43 1.18
CA GLY A 50 -21.77 10.61 -0.27
C GLY A 50 -21.12 11.92 -0.76
N ILE A 51 -20.23 12.53 0.02
CA ILE A 51 -19.59 13.80 -0.33
C ILE A 51 -18.39 13.49 -1.24
N PRO A 52 -18.30 14.09 -2.44
CA PRO A 52 -17.20 13.86 -3.36
C PRO A 52 -15.86 14.27 -2.73
N TYR A 53 -14.79 13.52 -2.99
CA TYR A 53 -13.45 13.75 -2.43
C TYR A 53 -12.38 13.53 -3.50
N THR A 54 -11.37 14.40 -3.56
CA THR A 54 -10.25 14.25 -4.48
C THR A 54 -9.13 13.43 -3.83
N VAL A 55 -8.93 12.20 -4.31
CA VAL A 55 -7.79 11.36 -3.91
C VAL A 55 -6.74 11.33 -5.01
N LYS A 56 -5.47 11.33 -4.62
CA LYS A 56 -4.39 11.02 -5.56
C LYS A 56 -4.18 9.51 -5.57
N VAL A 57 -4.38 8.88 -6.72
CA VAL A 57 -4.23 7.43 -6.89
C VAL A 57 -2.93 7.14 -7.62
N GLN A 58 -2.13 6.22 -7.09
CA GLN A 58 -1.03 5.59 -7.81
C GLN A 58 -1.38 4.13 -8.05
N VAL A 59 -1.38 3.72 -9.31
CA VAL A 59 -1.60 2.33 -9.71
C VAL A 59 -0.31 1.80 -10.32
N LYS A 60 0.18 0.69 -9.79
CA LYS A 60 1.31 -0.06 -10.33
C LYS A 60 0.83 -1.43 -10.78
N ARG A 61 1.33 -1.86 -11.93
CA ARG A 61 1.02 -3.16 -12.51
C ARG A 61 2.21 -4.09 -12.27
N HIS A 62 1.96 -5.22 -11.64
CA HIS A 62 2.95 -6.27 -11.40
C HIS A 62 2.52 -7.52 -12.15
N LYS A 63 3.39 -8.08 -13.01
CA LYS A 63 3.11 -9.38 -13.62
C LYS A 63 3.18 -10.46 -12.55
N MET A 64 2.35 -11.48 -12.68
CA MET A 64 2.36 -12.59 -11.72
C MET A 64 3.70 -13.34 -11.69
N GLU A 65 4.42 -13.32 -12.82
CA GLU A 65 5.78 -13.86 -12.98
C GLU A 65 6.83 -13.14 -12.10
N GLU A 66 6.62 -11.86 -11.78
CA GLU A 66 7.54 -11.07 -10.94
C GLU A 66 7.49 -11.49 -9.47
N LEU A 67 6.41 -12.17 -9.05
CA LEU A 67 6.31 -12.70 -7.70
C LEU A 67 7.06 -14.03 -7.62
N LEU A 68 7.92 -14.16 -6.62
CA LEU A 68 8.61 -15.41 -6.31
C LEU A 68 7.60 -16.56 -6.11
N GLU A 69 7.98 -17.78 -6.48
CA GLU A 69 7.09 -18.96 -6.36
C GLU A 69 6.96 -19.49 -4.93
N THR A 70 7.95 -19.20 -4.09
CA THR A 70 7.96 -19.65 -2.71
C THR A 70 7.03 -18.80 -1.83
N PRO A 71 6.34 -19.41 -0.85
CA PRO A 71 5.50 -18.68 0.10
C PRO A 71 6.25 -17.54 0.81
N ASP A 72 7.51 -17.78 1.17
CA ASP A 72 8.37 -16.79 1.82
C ASP A 72 8.77 -15.66 0.89
N GLY A 73 8.97 -15.97 -0.40
CA GLY A 73 9.27 -14.97 -1.42
C GLY A 73 8.08 -14.05 -1.69
N ILE A 74 6.86 -14.60 -1.78
CA ILE A 74 5.61 -13.82 -1.88
C ILE A 74 5.45 -12.94 -0.64
N ALA A 75 5.75 -13.49 0.53
CA ALA A 75 5.68 -12.77 1.78
C ALA A 75 6.67 -11.60 1.84
N GLN A 76 7.89 -11.81 1.36
CA GLN A 76 8.92 -10.78 1.29
C GLN A 76 8.54 -9.67 0.31
N TRP A 77 8.07 -10.03 -0.89
CA TRP A 77 7.59 -9.07 -1.87
C TRP A 77 6.48 -8.16 -1.31
N CYS A 78 5.53 -8.73 -0.55
CA CYS A 78 4.46 -7.98 0.10
C CYS A 78 5.01 -6.99 1.15
N ARG A 79 6.00 -7.40 1.94
CA ARG A 79 6.68 -6.54 2.92
C ARG A 79 7.42 -5.39 2.23
N ASP A 80 8.23 -5.71 1.23
CA ASP A 80 9.05 -4.72 0.52
C ASP A 80 8.17 -3.68 -0.18
N THR A 81 7.09 -4.12 -0.81
CA THR A 81 6.09 -3.24 -1.43
C THR A 81 5.42 -2.32 -0.41
N CYS A 82 5.10 -2.85 0.78
CA CYS A 82 4.53 -2.05 1.87
C CYS A 82 5.51 -0.99 2.39
N VAL A 83 6.79 -1.35 2.59
CA VAL A 83 7.85 -0.43 3.01
C VAL A 83 8.11 0.65 1.95
N ALA A 84 8.18 0.27 0.68
CA ALA A 84 8.38 1.20 -0.43
C ALA A 84 7.24 2.23 -0.54
N LYS A 85 6.00 1.85 -0.25
CA LYS A 85 4.89 2.82 -0.17
C LYS A 85 5.04 3.78 1.01
N GLY A 86 5.49 3.27 2.16
CA GLY A 86 5.78 4.09 3.34
C GLY A 86 6.83 5.17 3.08
N SER A 87 7.87 4.86 2.28
CA SER A 87 8.89 5.84 1.90
C SER A 87 8.37 6.88 0.90
N VAL A 88 7.55 6.49 -0.08
CA VAL A 88 6.89 7.44 -1.01
C VAL A 88 6.01 8.43 -0.24
N PHE A 89 5.29 7.98 0.78
CA PHE A 89 4.50 8.85 1.64
C PHE A 89 5.37 9.82 2.46
N SER A 90 6.57 9.38 2.87
CA SER A 90 7.53 10.19 3.63
C SER A 90 8.23 11.25 2.75
N HIS A 91 8.52 10.95 1.48
CA HIS A 91 9.22 11.87 0.56
C HIS A 91 8.34 12.99 0.00
N GLN A 92 7.01 12.79 -0.08
CA GLN A 92 6.07 13.82 -0.55
C GLN A 92 5.74 14.90 0.49
N SER A 93 6.33 14.85 1.69
CA SER A 93 6.04 15.80 2.76
C SER A 93 7.34 16.36 3.35
N GLY A 94 7.69 17.57 2.91
CA GLY A 94 8.89 18.31 3.27
C GLY A 94 9.17 18.42 4.77
N CYS A 95 10.47 18.62 5.03
CA CYS A 95 11.20 19.10 6.22
C CYS A 95 10.45 19.17 7.56
N PHE A 96 11.01 18.57 8.62
CA PHE A 96 11.36 19.26 9.88
C PHE A 96 12.08 18.26 10.81
N THR A 97 13.31 18.63 11.15
CA THR A 97 14.22 18.05 12.15
C THR A 97 13.69 18.22 13.56
N GLY A 98 13.89 17.23 14.43
CA GLY A 98 13.62 17.32 15.86
C GLY A 98 13.89 15.99 16.55
N GLU A 99 15.02 15.94 17.26
CA GLU A 99 15.51 14.83 18.08
C GLU A 99 14.50 14.38 19.16
N ILE A 100 14.57 13.08 19.47
CA ILE A 100 14.62 12.39 20.78
C ILE A 100 14.08 10.96 20.58
#